data_AF-A0AAE6NS48-F1
#
_entry.id   AF-A0AAE6NS48-F1
#
_cell.length_a   1.000
_cell.length_b   1.000
_cell.length_c   1.000
_cell.angle_alpha   90.00
_cell.angle_beta   90.00
_cell.angle_gamma   90.00
#
_symmetry.space_group_name_H-M   'P 1'
#
loop_
_entity.id
_entity.type
_entity.pdbx_description
1 polymer ?
#
loop_
_entity_poly.entity_id
_entity_poly.type
_entity_poly.pdbx_seq_one_letter_code
_entity_poly.pdbx_strand_id
1 'polypeptide(L)' 'MKATHDETTFTLTGEIWSATYPLDELPKWLRWYRSRKARLPKAGNSYDATIAALEGLAAELGITAPFD' A
#
# COMPACT_ATOMS: atom_id res chain seq x y z
N MET A 1 8.80 5.24 4.14
CA MET A 1 8.06 4.73 2.97
C MET A 1 7.28 5.88 2.38
N LYS A 2 7.26 6.03 1.06
CA LYS A 2 6.48 7.06 0.35
C LYS A 2 5.68 6.41 -0.78
N ALA A 3 4.43 6.83 -0.95
CA ALA A 3 3.62 6.52 -2.13
C ALA A 3 3.44 7.79 -2.95
N THR A 4 3.65 7.71 -4.26
CA THR A 4 3.33 8.76 -5.23
C THR A 4 2.51 8.16 -6.35
N HIS A 5 1.76 8.97 -7.10
CA HIS A 5 0.98 8.48 -8.23
C HIS A 5 1.01 9.48 -9.38
N ASP A 6 0.74 8.94 -10.55
CA ASP A 6 0.38 9.67 -11.77
C ASP A 6 -1.02 9.19 -12.20
N GLU A 7 -1.48 9.57 -13.40
CA GLU A 7 -2.85 9.30 -13.87
C GLU A 7 -3.23 7.81 -13.90
N THR A 8 -2.25 6.89 -14.03
CA THR A 8 -2.51 5.46 -14.26
C THR A 8 -1.75 4.51 -13.34
N THR A 9 -0.79 5.00 -12.56
CA THR A 9 0.10 4.17 -11.75
C THR A 9 0.39 4.82 -10.40
N PHE A 10 0.81 4.00 -9.44
CA PHE A 10 1.43 4.47 -8.21
C PHE A 10 2.80 3.81 -8.01
N THR A 11 3.69 4.53 -7.35
CA THR A 11 5.04 4.08 -7.01
C THR A 11 5.22 4.10 -5.51
N LEU A 12 5.67 2.97 -4.96
CA LEU A 12 6.14 2.85 -3.59
C LEU A 12 7.66 2.99 -3.56
N THR A 13 8.16 3.94 -2.78
CA THR A 13 9.59 4.16 -2.58
C THR A 13 9.95 3.97 -1.10
N GLY A 14 10.74 2.94 -0.84
CA GLY A 14 11.42 2.69 0.42
C GLY A 14 12.86 3.22 0.39
N GLU A 15 13.63 2.93 1.43
CA GLU A 15 15.03 3.37 1.53
C GLU A 15 15.95 2.66 0.53
N ILE A 16 15.74 1.36 0.33
CA ILE A 16 16.59 0.50 -0.52
C ILE A 16 15.86 -0.08 -1.73
N TRP A 17 14.57 0.19 -1.88
CA TRP A 17 13.76 -0.40 -2.94
C TRP A 17 12.69 0.57 -3.42
N SER A 18 12.30 0.41 -4.69
CA SER A 18 11.19 1.12 -5.31
C SER A 18 10.44 0.17 -6.24
N ALA A 19 9.11 0.29 -6.31
CA ALA A 19 8.30 -0.48 -7.25
C ALA A 19 7.06 0.32 -7.69
N THR A 20 6.69 0.16 -8.96
CA THR A 20 5.55 0.85 -9.60
C THR A 20 4.50 -0.16 -10.02
N TYR A 21 3.24 0.16 -9.75
CA TYR A 21 2.07 -0.68 -10.00
C TYR A 21 0.94 0.13 -10.65
N PRO A 22 0.00 -0.51 -11.36
CA PRO A 22 -1.21 0.16 -11.86
C PRO A 22 -2.06 0.71 -10.71
N LEU A 23 -2.68 1.88 -10.92
CA LEU A 23 -3.48 2.55 -9.88
C LEU A 23 -4.73 1.75 -9.50
N ASP A 24 -5.34 1.06 -10.47
CA ASP A 24 -6.44 0.12 -10.26
C ASP A 24 -6.08 -1.03 -9.29
N GLU A 25 -4.80 -1.39 -9.18
CA GLU A 25 -4.37 -2.44 -8.24
C GLU A 25 -4.20 -1.94 -6.80
N LEU A 26 -4.35 -0.63 -6.53
CA LEU A 26 -4.17 -0.07 -5.19
C LEU A 26 -5.00 -0.81 -4.11
N PRO A 27 -6.31 -1.09 -4.31
CA PRO A 27 -7.10 -1.84 -3.32
C PRO A 27 -6.59 -3.27 -3.11
N LYS A 28 -6.10 -3.93 -4.18
CA LYS A 28 -5.53 -5.29 -4.12
C LYS A 28 -4.27 -5.31 -3.26
N TRP A 29 -3.36 -4.36 -3.47
CA TRP A 29 -2.13 -4.25 -2.69
C TRP A 29 -2.41 -3.94 -1.22
N LEU A 30 -3.34 -3.03 -0.94
CA LEU A 30 -3.73 -2.71 0.43
C LEU A 30 -4.28 -3.94 1.17
N ARG A 31 -5.19 -4.70 0.55
CA ARG A 31 -5.71 -5.96 1.10
C ARG A 31 -4.59 -6.97 1.37
N TRP A 32 -3.66 -7.10 0.44
CA TRP A 32 -2.53 -8.03 0.57
C TRP A 32 -1.64 -7.70 1.77
N TYR A 33 -1.23 -6.43 1.92
CA TYR A 33 -0.36 -6.01 3.04
C TYR A 33 -1.07 -6.13 4.40
N ARG A 34 -2.35 -5.76 4.49
CA ARG A 34 -3.14 -5.96 5.71
C ARG A 34 -3.25 -7.44 6.08
N SER A 35 -3.55 -8.31 5.10
CA SER A 35 -3.59 -9.76 5.29
C SER A 35 -2.22 -10.33 5.72
N ARG A 36 -1.11 -9.83 5.16
CA ARG A 36 0.24 -10.23 5.57
C ARG A 36 0.52 -9.87 7.03
N LYS A 37 0.17 -8.66 7.46
CA LYS A 37 0.31 -8.21 8.86
C LYS A 37 -0.51 -9.11 9.81
N ALA A 38 -1.76 -9.39 9.47
CA ALA A 38 -2.65 -10.21 10.30
C ALA A 38 -2.18 -11.68 10.43
N ARG A 39 -1.65 -12.25 9.35
CA ARG A 39 -1.27 -13.68 9.29
C ARG A 39 0.17 -13.96 9.73
N LEU A 40 1.04 -12.95 9.73
CA LEU A 40 2.46 -13.11 10.05
C LEU A 40 2.83 -12.26 11.28
N PRO A 41 2.42 -12.65 12.50
CA PRO A 41 2.71 -11.87 13.71
C PRO A 41 4.22 -11.67 13.95
N LYS A 42 5.06 -12.59 13.45
CA LYS A 42 6.53 -12.47 13.49
C LYS A 42 7.08 -11.30 12.65
N ALA A 43 6.32 -10.82 11.68
CA ALA A 43 6.71 -9.66 10.87
C ALA A 43 6.51 -8.32 11.63
N GLY A 44 5.89 -8.34 12.81
CA GLY A 44 5.69 -7.17 13.65
C GLY A 44 5.15 -5.97 12.85
N ASN A 45 5.89 -4.87 12.88
CA ASN A 45 5.51 -3.61 12.25
C ASN A 45 6.13 -3.42 10.86
N SER A 46 6.74 -4.46 10.26
CA SER A 46 7.45 -4.35 8.98
C SER A 46 6.56 -3.88 7.82
N TYR A 47 5.25 -4.06 7.91
CA TYR A 47 4.29 -3.63 6.88
C TYR A 47 3.64 -2.27 7.17
N ASP A 48 3.78 -1.71 8.37
CA ASP A 48 3.00 -0.56 8.83
C ASP A 48 3.26 0.69 7.98
N ALA A 49 4.52 0.97 7.69
CA ALA A 49 4.88 2.10 6.85
C ALA A 49 4.36 1.96 5.40
N THR A 50 4.24 0.73 4.90
CA THR A 50 3.69 0.47 3.55
C THR A 50 2.18 0.60 3.55
N ILE A 51 1.51 0.03 4.55
CA ILE A 51 0.06 0.13 4.72
C ILE A 51 -0.34 1.60 4.86
N ALA A 52 0.32 2.36 5.74
CA ALA A 52 0.02 3.78 5.96
C ALA A 52 0.21 4.62 4.68
N ALA A 53 1.25 4.36 3.89
CA ALA A 53 1.47 5.06 2.63
C ALA A 53 0.38 4.76 1.58
N LEU A 54 -0.05 3.50 1.48
CA LEU A 54 -1.12 3.09 0.58
C LEU A 54 -2.50 3.60 1.05
N GLU A 55 -2.76 3.63 2.36
CA GLU A 55 -3.98 4.21 2.95
C GLU A 55 -4.06 5.71 2.70
N GLY A 56 -2.94 6.43 2.86
CA GLY A 56 -2.84 7.85 2.53
C GLY A 56 -3.17 8.10 1.06
N LEU A 57 -2.53 7.35 0.16
CA LEU A 57 -2.80 7.46 -1.27
C LEU A 57 -4.25 7.13 -1.63
N ALA A 58 -4.83 6.10 -1.02
CA ALA A 58 -6.23 5.73 -1.25
C ALA A 58 -7.18 6.83 -0.78
N ALA A 59 -6.90 7.47 0.35
CA ALA A 59 -7.67 8.61 0.85
C ALA A 59 -7.57 9.83 -0.08
N GLU A 60 -6.36 10.15 -0.57
CA GLU A 60 -6.13 11.24 -1.53
C GLU A 60 -6.94 11.04 -2.83
N LEU A 61 -7.06 9.80 -3.28
CA LEU A 61 -7.76 9.43 -4.52
C LEU A 61 -9.26 9.15 -4.35
N GLY A 62 -9.79 9.20 -3.12
CA GLY A 62 -11.17 8.80 -2.83
C GLY A 62 -11.45 7.31 -3.07
N ILE A 63 -10.41 6.48 -3.10
CA ILE A 63 -10.52 5.04 -3.32
C ILE A 63 -10.80 4.37 -1.98
N THR A 64 -11.98 3.79 -1.84
CA THR A 64 -12.30 2.97 -0.66
C THR A 64 -11.85 1.54 -0.93
N ALA A 65 -10.76 1.10 -0.29
CA ALA A 65 -10.43 -0.31 -0.24
C ALA A 65 -11.35 -0.99 0.79
N PRO A 66 -12.23 -1.93 0.38
CA PRO A 66 -13.09 -2.61 1.33
C PRO A 66 -12.26 -3.29 2.41
N PHE A 67 -12.62 -3.03 3.67
CA PHE A 67 -12.23 -3.88 4.78
C PHE A 67 -13.09 -5.14 4.65
N ASP A 68 -12.48 -6.27 4.31
CA ASP A 68 -13.07 -7.58 4.52
C ASP A 68 -12.55 -8.13 5.85
#